data_AF-A0A967U2L8-F1
#
_entry.id   AF-A0A967U2L8-F1
#
_cell.length_a   1.000
_cell.length_b   1.000
_cell.length_c   1.000
_cell.angle_alpha   90.00
_cell.angle_beta   90.00
_cell.angle_gamma   90.00
#
_symmetry.space_group_name_H-M   'P 1'
#
loop_
_entity.id
_entity.type
_entity.pdbx_description
1 polymer ?
#
loop_
_entity_poly.entity_id
_entity_poly.type
_entity_poly.pdbx_seq_one_letter_code
_entity_poly.pdbx_strand_id
1 'polypeptide(L)'
;SLALQNIFCLHASAVEHNNKAILFLGKSGVGKSTLAEYLAINSNYKIKRIADDIVPVKIENSIAYTLPHFPQLKLSNDIQYSDDSPSKLSTSAIYILEKYNRRKSVEIKTLKSAENMLTLISNTVASRLYDKELNQKHLDFCSHVVGNVAFNEITYPHNKQTLTLVENLIIENS
;
A
#
# COMPACT_ATOMS: atom_id res chain seq x y z
N SER A 1 4.08 -10.69 18.78
CA SER A 1 3.54 -9.63 17.90
C SER A 1 4.51 -9.42 16.75
N LEU A 2 4.02 -9.18 15.53
CA LEU A 2 4.85 -8.91 14.34
C LEU A 2 5.85 -7.75 14.55
N ALA A 3 5.45 -6.71 15.30
CA ALA A 3 6.32 -5.57 15.60
C ALA A 3 7.60 -5.96 16.36
N LEU A 4 7.54 -6.99 17.22
CA LEU A 4 8.72 -7.51 17.92
C LEU A 4 9.73 -8.19 16.97
N GLN A 5 9.27 -8.56 15.77
CA GLN A 5 10.09 -9.13 14.69
C GLN A 5 10.48 -8.06 13.66
N ASN A 6 10.33 -6.77 13.98
CA ASN A 6 10.54 -5.63 13.07
C ASN A 6 9.66 -5.68 11.81
N ILE A 7 8.46 -6.26 11.94
CA ILE A 7 7.43 -6.27 10.91
C ILE A 7 6.33 -5.31 11.35
N PHE A 8 6.14 -4.23 10.58
CA PHE A 8 5.11 -3.23 10.86
C PHE A 8 3.97 -3.38 9.86
N CYS A 9 2.75 -3.43 10.39
CA CYS A 9 1.55 -3.56 9.57
C CYS A 9 0.99 -2.18 9.21
N LEU A 10 0.63 -2.00 7.95
CA LEU A 10 -0.03 -0.80 7.44
C LEU A 10 -1.53 -1.09 7.18
N HIS A 11 -2.37 -0.12 7.54
CA HIS A 11 -3.78 -0.07 7.16
C HIS A 11 -3.93 0.29 5.69
N ALA A 12 -3.77 -0.71 4.82
CA ALA A 12 -3.63 -0.54 3.38
C ALA A 12 -4.33 -1.65 2.60
N SER A 13 -4.49 -1.46 1.29
CA SER A 13 -4.72 -2.54 0.34
C SER A 13 -3.48 -2.65 -0.55
N ALA A 14 -3.21 -3.82 -1.11
CA ALA A 14 -2.03 -4.00 -1.96
C ALA A 14 -2.31 -4.87 -3.17
N VAL A 15 -1.57 -4.58 -4.25
CA VAL A 15 -1.52 -5.38 -5.46
C VAL A 15 -0.09 -5.75 -5.82
N GLU A 16 0.07 -6.86 -6.52
CA GLU A 16 1.29 -7.26 -7.21
C GLU A 16 1.21 -6.80 -8.66
N HIS A 17 2.26 -6.15 -9.14
CA HIS A 17 2.50 -5.85 -10.54
C HIS A 17 4.00 -6.00 -10.82
N ASN A 18 4.36 -6.73 -11.89
CA ASN A 18 5.76 -7.00 -12.26
C ASN A 18 6.64 -7.54 -11.10
N ASN A 19 6.10 -8.48 -10.30
CA ASN A 19 6.74 -9.07 -9.12
C ASN A 19 7.14 -8.03 -8.05
N LYS A 20 6.45 -6.89 -8.00
CA LYS A 20 6.59 -5.86 -6.97
C LYS A 20 5.25 -5.55 -6.33
N ALA A 21 5.27 -5.13 -5.08
CA ALA A 21 4.07 -4.71 -4.37
C ALA A 21 3.83 -3.20 -4.53
N ILE A 22 2.58 -2.85 -4.84
CA ILE A 22 2.07 -1.48 -4.82
C ILE A 22 1.05 -1.40 -3.69
N LEU A 23 1.22 -0.42 -2.80
CA LEU A 23 0.38 -0.23 -1.62
C LEU A 23 -0.53 0.98 -1.79
N PHE A 24 -1.77 0.85 -1.37
CA PHE A 24 -2.78 1.90 -1.32
C PHE A 24 -3.08 2.25 0.13
N LEU A 25 -2.68 3.46 0.54
CA LEU A 25 -2.94 4.04 1.86
C LEU A 25 -3.99 5.15 1.76
N GLY A 26 -4.53 5.58 2.89
CA GLY A 26 -5.50 6.68 2.95
C GLY A 26 -6.59 6.44 3.98
N LYS A 27 -7.41 7.46 4.21
CA LYS A 27 -8.48 7.42 5.23
C LYS A 27 -9.46 6.27 4.99
N SER A 28 -10.14 5.83 6.06
CA SER A 28 -11.21 4.85 5.93
C SER A 28 -12.30 5.36 4.98
N GLY A 29 -12.82 4.47 4.14
CA GLY A 29 -13.85 4.78 3.15
C GLY A 29 -13.40 5.56 1.91
N VAL A 30 -12.09 5.80 1.71
CA VAL A 30 -11.59 6.50 0.50
C VAL A 30 -11.54 5.62 -0.76
N GLY A 31 -11.66 4.29 -0.61
CA GLY A 31 -11.71 3.36 -1.74
C GLY A 31 -10.47 2.52 -1.99
N LYS A 32 -9.54 2.39 -1.02
CA LYS A 32 -8.33 1.53 -1.13
C LYS A 32 -8.63 0.12 -1.63
N SER A 33 -9.55 -0.56 -0.96
CA SER A 33 -9.97 -1.93 -1.29
C SER A 33 -10.63 -1.99 -2.68
N THR A 34 -11.50 -1.02 -2.98
CA THR A 34 -12.19 -0.93 -4.28
C THR A 34 -11.22 -0.71 -5.43
N LEU A 35 -10.19 0.12 -5.25
CA LEU A 35 -9.18 0.34 -6.27
C LEU A 35 -8.33 -0.92 -6.48
N ALA A 36 -7.85 -1.56 -5.40
CA ALA A 36 -7.08 -2.79 -5.50
C ALA A 36 -7.89 -3.93 -6.18
N GLU A 37 -9.18 -4.02 -5.89
CA GLU A 37 -10.10 -4.97 -6.53
C GLU A 37 -10.32 -4.65 -8.01
N TYR A 38 -10.57 -3.38 -8.33
CA TYR A 38 -10.72 -2.93 -9.72
C TYR A 38 -9.50 -3.29 -10.57
N LEU A 39 -8.30 -3.00 -10.07
CA LEU A 39 -7.04 -3.30 -10.75
C LEU A 39 -6.85 -4.81 -10.96
N ALA A 40 -7.25 -5.65 -10.00
CA ALA A 40 -7.07 -7.10 -10.09
C ALA A 40 -8.08 -7.78 -11.05
N ILE A 41 -9.27 -7.21 -11.22
CA ILE A 41 -10.31 -7.76 -12.11
C ILE A 41 -10.11 -7.26 -13.55
N ASN A 42 -9.46 -6.11 -13.75
CA ASN A 42 -9.23 -5.58 -15.09
C ASN A 42 -8.07 -6.33 -15.77
N SER A 43 -8.37 -7.01 -16.88
CA SER A 43 -7.47 -8.01 -17.48
C SER A 43 -6.36 -7.44 -18.38
N ASN A 44 -6.27 -6.12 -18.53
CA ASN A 44 -5.28 -5.50 -19.40
C ASN A 44 -3.85 -5.63 -18.86
N TYR A 45 -3.72 -5.77 -17.55
CA TYR A 45 -2.45 -5.89 -16.85
C TYR A 45 -2.48 -7.13 -15.97
N LYS A 46 -1.36 -7.85 -15.85
CA LYS A 46 -1.22 -9.02 -14.98
C LYS A 46 -1.09 -8.58 -13.52
N ILE A 47 -2.14 -7.97 -12.99
CA ILE A 47 -2.21 -7.45 -11.62
C ILE A 47 -2.93 -8.47 -10.75
N LYS A 48 -2.42 -8.69 -9.54
CA LYS A 48 -3.10 -9.51 -8.53
C LYS A 48 -3.32 -8.71 -7.28
N ARG A 49 -4.50 -8.84 -6.66
CA ARG A 49 -4.70 -8.34 -5.31
C ARG A 49 -3.99 -9.27 -4.33
N ILE A 50 -3.14 -8.72 -3.46
CA ILE A 50 -2.29 -9.52 -2.56
C ILE A 50 -2.59 -9.29 -1.08
N ALA A 51 -3.22 -8.17 -0.74
CA ALA A 51 -3.63 -7.89 0.63
C ALA A 51 -4.77 -6.86 0.69
N ASP A 52 -5.53 -6.92 1.79
CA ASP A 52 -6.55 -5.93 2.13
C ASP A 52 -6.64 -5.71 3.64
N ASP A 53 -6.72 -4.44 4.05
CA ASP A 53 -6.81 -3.95 5.42
C ASP A 53 -5.53 -4.02 6.24
N ILE A 54 -4.80 -5.13 6.21
CA ILE A 54 -3.58 -5.33 7.00
C ILE A 54 -2.46 -5.82 6.09
N VAL A 55 -1.50 -4.94 5.84
CA VAL A 55 -0.34 -5.22 4.96
C VAL A 55 0.93 -5.19 5.79
N PRO A 56 1.54 -6.35 6.13
CA PRO A 56 2.81 -6.38 6.84
C PRO A 56 3.96 -6.01 5.91
N VAL A 57 4.83 -5.14 6.40
CA VAL A 57 6.03 -4.70 5.70
C VAL A 57 7.23 -4.88 6.63
N LYS A 58 8.32 -5.41 6.08
CA LYS A 58 9.61 -5.50 6.77
C LYS A 58 10.71 -4.86 5.94
N ILE A 59 11.78 -4.43 6.61
CA ILE A 59 12.98 -3.97 5.93
C ILE A 59 14.03 -5.08 6.01
N GLU A 60 14.60 -5.42 4.86
CA GLU A 60 15.68 -6.41 4.77
C GLU A 60 16.65 -5.95 3.68
N ASN A 61 17.95 -5.92 3.97
CA ASN A 61 18.98 -5.44 3.03
C ASN A 61 18.65 -4.06 2.41
N SER A 62 18.15 -3.14 3.23
CA SER A 62 17.70 -1.81 2.83
C SER A 62 16.51 -1.76 1.86
N ILE A 63 15.83 -2.88 1.62
CA ILE A 63 14.64 -2.96 0.77
C ILE A 63 13.41 -3.15 1.66
N ALA A 64 12.36 -2.37 1.38
CA ALA A 64 11.05 -2.60 1.97
C ALA A 64 10.36 -3.77 1.25
N TYR A 65 9.96 -4.79 2.00
CA TYR A 65 9.28 -5.97 1.51
C TYR A 65 7.88 -6.08 2.10
N THR A 66 6.88 -6.19 1.23
CA THR A 66 5.52 -6.61 1.58
C THR A 66 5.46 -8.12 1.74
N LEU A 67 4.70 -8.60 2.73
CA LEU A 67 4.55 -10.03 3.05
C LEU A 67 3.14 -10.52 2.68
N PRO A 68 2.91 -10.93 1.41
CA PRO A 68 1.57 -11.24 0.93
C PRO A 68 0.98 -12.56 1.48
N HIS A 69 1.81 -13.46 2.01
CA HIS A 69 1.34 -14.72 2.63
C HIS A 69 0.76 -14.50 4.04
N PHE A 70 0.73 -13.26 4.53
CA PHE A 70 0.07 -12.96 5.79
C PHE A 70 -1.43 -13.17 5.67
N PRO A 71 -2.09 -13.92 6.59
CA PRO A 71 -3.50 -14.25 6.46
C PRO A 71 -4.40 -13.03 6.27
N GLN A 72 -5.13 -13.00 5.15
CA GLN A 72 -6.01 -11.87 4.79
C GLN A 72 -7.47 -12.19 5.15
N LEU A 73 -7.95 -11.71 6.29
CA LEU A 73 -9.31 -11.99 6.77
C LEU A 73 -10.43 -11.46 5.83
N LYS A 74 -10.13 -10.44 5.02
CA LYS A 74 -11.09 -9.84 4.08
C LYS A 74 -11.07 -10.47 2.69
N LEU A 75 -10.10 -11.32 2.38
CA LEU A 75 -10.04 -12.06 1.11
C LEU A 75 -10.59 -13.46 1.32
N SER A 76 -11.44 -13.94 0.40
CA SER A 76 -11.84 -15.34 0.38
C SER A 76 -10.65 -16.24 0.05
N ASN A 77 -10.73 -17.52 0.43
CA ASN A 77 -9.65 -18.50 0.19
C ASN A 77 -9.21 -18.56 -1.28
N ASP A 78 -10.16 -18.41 -2.22
CA ASP A 78 -9.90 -18.50 -3.66
C ASP A 78 -9.13 -17.28 -4.21
N ILE A 79 -9.05 -16.18 -3.43
CA ILE A 79 -8.40 -14.92 -3.78
C ILE A 79 -7.19 -14.67 -2.86
N GLN A 80 -6.89 -15.59 -1.93
CA GLN A 80 -5.65 -15.52 -1.15
C GLN A 80 -4.46 -15.57 -2.11
N TYR A 81 -3.39 -14.91 -1.70
CA TYR A 81 -2.16 -14.95 -2.47
C TYR A 81 -1.62 -16.39 -2.47
N SER A 82 -1.35 -16.91 -3.67
CA SER A 82 -1.01 -18.33 -3.87
C SER A 82 0.29 -18.70 -3.16
N ASP A 83 0.30 -19.85 -2.48
CA ASP A 83 1.49 -20.39 -1.79
C ASP A 83 2.67 -20.68 -2.74
N ASP A 84 2.38 -20.90 -4.04
CA ASP A 84 3.39 -21.08 -5.09
C ASP A 84 4.00 -19.74 -5.57
N SER A 85 3.47 -18.61 -5.09
CA SER A 85 3.97 -17.27 -5.41
C SER A 85 5.04 -16.81 -4.40
N PRO A 86 5.80 -15.74 -4.69
CA PRO A 86 6.87 -15.29 -3.79
C PRO A 86 6.35 -14.89 -2.40
N SER A 87 6.96 -15.44 -1.34
CA SER A 87 6.59 -15.15 0.05
C SER A 87 6.84 -13.70 0.49
N LYS A 88 7.58 -12.93 -0.30
CA LYS A 88 7.81 -11.49 -0.13
C LYS A 88 7.97 -10.81 -1.49
N LEU A 89 7.51 -9.58 -1.59
CA LEU A 89 7.64 -8.73 -2.77
C LEU A 89 8.25 -7.39 -2.38
N SER A 90 9.20 -6.87 -3.15
CA SER A 90 9.73 -5.52 -2.91
C SER A 90 8.62 -4.49 -3.13
N THR A 91 8.43 -3.58 -2.19
CA THR A 91 7.46 -2.48 -2.32
C THR A 91 8.01 -1.41 -3.26
N SER A 92 7.43 -1.25 -4.45
CA SER A 92 7.89 -0.25 -5.43
C SER A 92 7.27 1.13 -5.20
N ALA A 93 5.99 1.16 -4.83
CA ALA A 93 5.25 2.40 -4.68
C ALA A 93 4.20 2.33 -3.56
N ILE A 94 3.96 3.47 -2.95
CA ILE A 94 2.86 3.74 -2.04
C ILE A 94 2.03 4.89 -2.62
N TYR A 95 0.76 4.60 -2.91
CA TYR A 95 -0.23 5.58 -3.33
C TYR A 95 -1.11 5.98 -2.15
N ILE A 96 -1.22 7.27 -1.91
CA ILE A 96 -2.06 7.84 -0.86
C ILE A 96 -3.33 8.36 -1.51
N LEU A 97 -4.44 7.66 -1.27
CA LEU A 97 -5.75 8.03 -1.78
C LEU A 97 -6.34 9.11 -0.89
N GLU A 98 -6.62 10.26 -1.49
CA GLU A 98 -7.33 11.35 -0.83
C GLU A 98 -8.79 11.45 -1.29
N LYS A 99 -9.63 11.99 -0.41
CA LYS A 99 -11.05 12.16 -0.74
C LYS A 99 -11.21 13.17 -1.87
N TYR A 100 -11.93 12.75 -2.89
CA TYR A 100 -12.38 13.60 -3.97
C TYR A 100 -13.10 14.86 -3.45
N ASN A 101 -12.60 16.04 -3.80
CA ASN A 101 -13.08 17.35 -3.34
C ASN A 101 -13.71 18.21 -4.46
N ARG A 102 -14.36 17.58 -5.45
CA ARG A 102 -15.05 18.22 -6.62
C ARG A 102 -14.16 18.63 -7.81
N ARG A 103 -12.88 18.23 -7.88
CA ARG A 103 -11.99 18.49 -9.04
C ARG A 103 -12.30 17.57 -10.23
N LYS A 104 -12.44 18.07 -11.47
CA LYS A 104 -12.90 17.20 -12.59
C LYS A 104 -11.85 16.21 -13.15
N SER A 105 -10.60 16.26 -12.71
CA SER A 105 -9.47 15.51 -13.30
C SER A 105 -8.83 14.54 -12.32
N VAL A 106 -8.12 13.54 -12.87
CA VAL A 106 -7.19 12.71 -12.11
C VAL A 106 -5.92 13.51 -11.86
N GLU A 107 -5.44 13.52 -10.63
CA GLU A 107 -4.21 14.20 -10.24
C GLU A 107 -3.32 13.26 -9.45
N ILE A 108 -2.03 13.20 -9.84
CA ILE A 108 -0.98 12.54 -9.08
C ILE A 108 0.07 13.59 -8.72
N LYS A 109 0.46 13.64 -7.45
CA LYS A 109 1.54 14.51 -6.98
C LYS A 109 2.47 13.76 -6.06
N THR A 110 3.76 14.07 -6.15
CA THR A 110 4.75 13.65 -5.15
C THR A 110 4.56 14.46 -3.87
N LEU A 111 4.61 13.77 -2.73
CA LEU A 111 4.49 14.38 -1.41
C LEU A 111 5.86 14.68 -0.80
N LYS A 112 5.91 15.65 0.10
CA LYS A 112 7.13 15.97 0.85
C LYS A 112 7.43 14.85 1.84
N SER A 113 8.72 14.63 2.16
CA SER A 113 9.15 13.58 3.09
C SER A 113 8.42 13.62 4.44
N ALA A 114 8.17 14.81 4.98
CA ALA A 114 7.43 14.96 6.23
C ALA A 114 5.96 14.50 6.14
N GLU A 115 5.29 14.74 5.01
CA GLU A 115 3.91 14.29 4.76
C GLU A 115 3.87 12.76 4.61
N ASN A 116 4.87 12.17 3.95
CA ASN A 116 5.00 10.71 3.81
C ASN A 116 5.22 10.04 5.18
N MET A 117 6.06 10.63 6.03
CA MET A 117 6.30 10.16 7.40
C MET A 117 5.01 10.15 8.22
N LEU A 118 4.28 11.27 8.26
CA LEU A 118 3.00 11.35 8.98
C LEU A 118 1.97 10.36 8.43
N THR A 119 1.96 10.15 7.11
CA THR A 119 1.07 9.18 6.48
C THR A 119 1.38 7.75 6.92
N LEU A 120 2.66 7.34 6.95
CA LEU A 120 3.03 6.01 7.44
C LEU A 120 2.69 5.84 8.92
N ILE A 121 3.02 6.83 9.75
CA ILE A 121 2.76 6.76 11.20
C ILE A 121 1.26 6.61 11.48
N SER A 122 0.43 7.43 10.81
CA SER A 122 -1.02 7.42 10.99
C SER A 122 -1.72 6.19 10.42
N ASN A 123 -1.12 5.51 9.44
CA ASN A 123 -1.65 4.28 8.86
C ASN A 123 -0.96 3.03 9.43
N THR A 124 -0.06 3.14 10.41
CA THR A 124 0.52 1.96 11.07
C THR A 124 -0.44 1.40 12.10
N VAL A 125 -0.70 0.10 12.02
CA VAL A 125 -1.59 -0.64 12.92
C VAL A 125 -1.00 -0.65 14.34
N ALA A 126 -1.85 -0.29 15.32
CA ALA A 126 -1.53 -0.34 16.74
C ALA A 126 -0.32 0.51 17.19
N SER A 127 0.14 1.48 16.38
CA SER A 127 1.30 2.33 16.69
C SER A 127 1.17 3.06 18.03
N ARG A 128 -0.06 3.43 18.43
CA ARG A 128 -0.35 4.07 19.73
C ARG A 128 -0.07 3.18 20.95
N LEU A 129 0.08 1.88 20.75
CA LEU A 129 0.32 0.89 21.82
C LEU A 129 1.80 0.52 21.95
N TYR A 130 2.67 1.08 21.10
CA TYR A 130 4.10 0.79 21.15
C TYR A 130 4.73 1.44 22.39
N ASP A 131 5.63 0.71 23.04
CA ASP A 131 6.52 1.27 24.04
C ASP A 131 7.59 2.15 23.41
N LYS A 132 8.52 2.68 24.22
CA LYS A 132 9.59 3.56 23.74
C LYS A 132 10.49 2.90 22.70
N GLU A 133 10.85 1.63 22.90
CA GLU A 133 11.78 0.91 22.02
C GLU A 133 11.11 0.59 20.67
N LEU A 134 9.88 0.10 20.71
CA LEU A 134 9.10 -0.18 19.50
C LEU A 134 8.77 1.09 18.72
N ASN A 135 8.47 2.20 19.39
CA ASN A 135 8.28 3.48 18.72
C ASN A 135 9.55 3.93 17.99
N GLN A 136 10.73 3.76 18.59
CA GLN A 136 11.97 4.12 17.91
C GLN A 136 12.19 3.27 16.66
N LYS A 137 12.04 1.94 16.76
CA LYS A 137 12.12 1.02 15.61
C LYS A 137 11.09 1.37 14.53
N HIS A 138 9.90 1.79 14.93
CA HIS A 138 8.84 2.20 14.01
C HIS A 138 9.18 3.49 13.27
N LEU A 139 9.74 4.50 13.96
CA LEU A 139 10.18 5.74 13.33
C LEU A 139 11.34 5.50 12.35
N ASP A 140 12.28 4.61 12.70
CA ASP A 140 13.37 4.19 11.81
C ASP A 140 12.81 3.47 10.58
N PHE A 141 11.82 2.58 10.78
CA PHE A 141 11.09 1.94 9.69
C PHE A 141 10.42 2.96 8.76
N CYS A 142 9.69 3.93 9.32
CA CYS A 142 9.03 4.96 8.53
C CYS A 142 10.05 5.78 7.73
N SER A 143 11.15 6.23 8.36
CA SER A 143 12.18 7.01 7.69
C SER A 143 12.83 6.23 6.55
N HIS A 144 13.07 4.93 6.76
CA HIS A 144 13.65 4.06 5.75
C HIS A 144 12.71 3.89 4.54
N VAL A 145 11.43 3.62 4.79
CA VAL A 145 10.43 3.49 3.72
C VAL A 145 10.30 4.79 2.93
N VAL A 146 10.23 5.95 3.60
CA VAL A 146 10.15 7.26 2.94
C VAL A 146 11.39 7.57 2.08
N GLY A 147 12.57 7.09 2.49
CA GLY A 147 13.80 7.29 1.73
C GLY A 147 13.98 6.36 0.52
N ASN A 148 13.27 5.23 0.47
CA ASN A 148 13.55 4.14 -0.48
C ASN A 148 12.35 3.67 -1.32
N VAL A 149 11.13 4.14 -1.03
CA VAL A 149 9.89 3.78 -1.75
C VAL A 149 9.28 5.04 -2.38
N ALA A 150 8.73 4.92 -3.58
CA ALA A 150 8.05 6.03 -4.23
C ALA A 150 6.71 6.34 -3.54
N PHE A 151 6.45 7.62 -3.23
CA PHE A 151 5.19 8.08 -2.64
C PHE A 151 4.46 9.02 -3.60
N ASN A 152 3.20 8.70 -3.86
CA ASN A 152 2.34 9.46 -4.75
C ASN A 152 0.98 9.67 -4.09
N GLU A 153 0.53 10.91 -3.95
CA GLU A 153 -0.88 11.18 -3.62
C GLU A 153 -1.70 11.11 -4.90
N ILE A 154 -2.87 10.45 -4.84
CA ILE A 154 -3.79 10.35 -5.95
C ILE A 154 -5.19 10.83 -5.55
N THR A 155 -5.78 11.68 -6.40
CA THR A 155 -7.16 12.14 -6.27
C THR A 155 -7.86 11.97 -7.62
N TYR A 156 -9.07 11.41 -7.62
CA TYR A 156 -9.85 11.20 -8.84
C TYR A 156 -11.35 11.15 -8.58
N PRO A 157 -12.20 11.56 -9.54
CA PRO A 157 -13.63 11.29 -9.48
C PRO A 157 -13.90 9.78 -9.47
N HIS A 158 -14.82 9.28 -8.65
CA HIS A 158 -15.13 7.84 -8.62
C HIS A 158 -16.11 7.46 -9.74
N ASN A 159 -15.60 7.29 -10.96
CA ASN A 159 -16.36 6.78 -12.10
C ASN A 159 -15.50 5.86 -12.97
N LYS A 160 -16.12 5.13 -13.91
CA LYS A 160 -15.41 4.12 -14.72
C LYS A 160 -14.32 4.71 -15.62
N GLN A 161 -14.55 5.88 -16.22
CA GLN A 161 -13.59 6.50 -17.15
C GLN A 161 -12.32 6.92 -16.42
N THR A 162 -12.46 7.52 -15.24
CA THR A 162 -11.33 7.97 -14.43
C THR A 162 -10.58 6.81 -13.78
N LEU A 163 -11.25 5.71 -13.44
CA LEU A 163 -10.59 4.50 -12.92
C LEU A 163 -9.61 3.89 -13.96
N THR A 164 -9.98 3.87 -15.23
CA THR A 164 -9.07 3.40 -16.30
C THR A 164 -7.85 4.32 -16.46
N LEU A 165 -8.02 5.64 -16.32
CA LEU A 165 -6.91 6.58 -16.31
C LEU A 165 -5.99 6.39 -15.10
N VAL A 166 -6.58 6.19 -13.91
CA VAL A 166 -5.86 5.91 -12.67
C VAL A 166 -5.05 4.62 -12.78
N GLU A 167 -5.64 3.56 -13.34
CA GLU A 167 -4.96 2.29 -13.61
C GLU A 167 -3.71 2.51 -14.48
N ASN A 168 -3.85 3.12 -15.65
CA ASN A 168 -2.71 3.37 -16.54
C ASN A 168 -1.61 4.18 -15.85
N LEU A 169 -1.97 5.23 -15.12
CA LEU A 169 -1.01 6.06 -14.39
C LEU A 169 -0.29 5.29 -13.28
N ILE A 170 -0.99 4.45 -12.51
CA ILE A 170 -0.35 3.62 -11.47
C ILE A 170 0.65 2.67 -12.12
N ILE A 171 0.26 2.04 -13.23
CA ILE A 171 1.06 1.03 -13.91
C ILE A 171 2.31 1.63 -14.56
N GLU A 172 2.19 2.78 -15.23
CA GLU A 172 3.32 3.50 -15.84
C GLU A 172 4.35 4.00 -14.81
N ASN A 173 3.93 4.21 -13.55
CA ASN A 173 4.77 4.74 -12.48
C ASN A 173 5.20 3.68 -11.44
N SER A 174 5.02 2.37 -11.73
CA SER A 174 5.23 1.26 -10.78
C SER A 174 6.43 0.34 -11.04
#